data_AF-A0A350CML8-F1
#
_entry.id   AF-A0A350CML8-F1
#
_cell.length_a   1.000
_cell.length_b   1.000
_cell.length_c   1.000
_cell.angle_alpha   90.00
_cell.angle_beta   90.00
_cell.angle_gamma   90.00
#
_symmetry.space_group_name_H-M   'P 1'
#
loop_
_entity.id
_entity.type
_entity.pdbx_description
1 polymer ?
#
loop_
_entity_poly.entity_id
_entity_poly.type
_entity_poly.pdbx_seq_one_letter_code
_entity_poly.pdbx_strand_id
1 'polypeptide(L)'
;MFAPVDGDAAALGRMLEDEGVEMRACADAAGFYACLDEQAWCAIITEEGLDRCSLEGLDASLRRQPAWSDLPLLTLAGPDLSRVDSNRFARLARIGNITLVERPTSREVLLMSIRSALRTRRLQFAARDQWRTLEQHAGRRWR
;
A
#
# COMPACT_ATOMS: atom_id res chain seq x y z
N MET A 1 1.40 -3.63 7.08
CA MET A 1 2.25 -4.64 6.43
C MET A 1 1.67 -6.01 6.71
N PHE A 2 1.62 -6.88 5.72
CA PHE A 2 1.33 -8.30 5.93
C PHE A 2 2.49 -9.15 5.40
N ALA A 3 3.22 -9.76 6.32
CA ALA A 3 4.38 -10.60 6.04
C ALA A 3 4.33 -11.77 7.04
N PRO A 4 3.72 -12.89 6.66
CA PRO A 4 3.44 -13.99 7.58
C PRO A 4 4.65 -14.90 7.82
N VAL A 5 5.79 -14.63 7.16
CA VAL A 5 7.06 -15.30 7.44
C VAL A 5 7.74 -14.59 8.60
N ASP A 6 8.16 -15.37 9.60
CA ASP A 6 8.81 -14.84 10.79
C ASP A 6 10.08 -14.05 10.43
N GLY A 7 10.24 -12.89 11.07
CA GLY A 7 11.41 -12.02 10.89
C GLY A 7 11.23 -10.93 9.83
N ASP A 8 10.45 -11.14 8.77
CA ASP A 8 10.28 -10.15 7.68
C ASP A 8 9.68 -8.83 8.21
N ALA A 9 8.59 -8.93 8.98
CA ALA A 9 7.96 -7.77 9.59
C ALA A 9 8.90 -7.05 10.57
N ALA A 10 9.69 -7.80 11.35
CA ALA A 10 10.63 -7.21 12.31
C ALA A 10 11.81 -6.51 11.62
N ALA A 11 12.32 -7.08 10.53
CA ALA A 11 13.40 -6.49 9.74
C ALA A 11 12.95 -5.20 9.06
N LEU A 12 11.77 -5.21 8.43
CA LEU A 12 11.20 -3.99 7.82
C LEU A 12 10.86 -2.94 8.87
N GLY A 13 10.38 -3.36 10.05
CA GLY A 13 10.07 -2.47 11.17
C GLY A 13 11.26 -1.65 11.61
N ARG A 14 12.38 -2.32 11.93
CA ARG A 14 13.62 -1.62 12.31
C ARG A 14 14.09 -0.65 11.23
N MET A 15 14.01 -1.06 9.96
CA MET A 15 14.40 -0.22 8.83
C MET A 15 13.54 1.06 8.72
N LEU A 16 12.25 0.98 9.05
CA LEU A 16 11.31 2.11 8.99
C LEU A 16 11.32 2.98 10.25
N GLU A 17 11.62 2.38 11.41
CA GLU A 17 11.83 3.11 12.67
C GLU A 17 13.01 4.09 12.53
N ASP A 18 14.11 3.69 11.88
CA ASP A 18 15.25 4.56 11.57
C ASP A 18 14.86 5.79 10.73
N GLU A 19 13.72 5.73 10.04
CA GLU A 19 13.18 6.76 9.15
C GLU A 19 12.01 7.53 9.78
N GLY A 20 11.66 7.24 11.03
CA GLY A 20 10.51 7.84 11.71
C GLY A 20 9.16 7.47 11.09
N VAL A 21 9.08 6.32 10.40
CA VAL A 21 7.85 5.83 9.77
C VAL A 21 7.24 4.74 10.64
N GLU A 22 6.07 5.03 11.21
CA GLU A 22 5.30 4.03 11.95
C GLU A 22 4.81 2.92 11.00
N MET A 23 4.94 1.68 11.44
CA MET A 23 4.54 0.52 10.66
C MET A 23 3.72 -0.44 11.51
N ARG A 24 2.54 -0.82 10.99
CA ARG A 24 1.65 -1.78 11.62
C ARG A 24 1.76 -3.14 10.93
N ALA A 25 2.29 -4.13 11.64
CA ALA A 25 2.26 -5.52 11.19
C ALA A 25 0.86 -6.12 11.41
N CYS A 26 0.33 -6.81 10.41
CA CYS A 26 -0.96 -7.49 10.44
C CYS A 26 -0.73 -8.98 10.63
N ALA A 27 -1.48 -9.61 11.55
CA ALA A 27 -1.34 -11.03 11.86
C ALA A 27 -1.90 -11.93 10.75
N ASP A 28 -2.91 -11.47 10.03
CA ASP A 28 -3.59 -12.20 8.97
C ASP A 28 -4.13 -11.27 7.88
N ALA A 29 -4.72 -11.87 6.84
CA ALA A 29 -5.30 -11.14 5.71
C ALA A 29 -6.48 -10.26 6.13
N ALA A 30 -7.31 -10.69 7.09
CA ALA A 30 -8.47 -9.92 7.55
C ALA A 30 -8.04 -8.63 8.26
N GLY A 31 -7.05 -8.72 9.14
CA GLY A 31 -6.42 -7.57 9.79
C GLY A 31 -5.72 -6.67 8.79
N PHE A 32 -5.10 -7.24 7.75
CA PHE A 32 -4.53 -6.46 6.66
C PHE A 32 -5.59 -5.65 5.92
N TYR A 33 -6.68 -6.29 5.48
CA TYR A 33 -7.81 -5.63 4.82
C TYR A 33 -8.47 -4.54 5.66
N ALA A 34 -8.60 -4.77 6.97
CA ALA A 34 -9.14 -3.78 7.90
C ALA A 34 -8.25 -2.53 7.99
N CYS A 35 -6.93 -2.68 7.85
CA CYS A 35 -5.97 -1.59 7.85
C CYS A 35 -5.87 -0.84 6.51
N LEU A 36 -6.53 -1.29 5.44
CA LEU A 36 -6.57 -0.59 4.15
C LEU A 36 -7.67 0.48 4.14
N ASP A 37 -7.65 1.36 5.13
CA ASP A 37 -8.61 2.47 5.31
C ASP A 37 -8.05 3.83 4.85
N GLU A 38 -8.84 4.91 4.98
CA GLU A 38 -8.42 6.26 4.55
C GLU A 38 -7.13 6.75 5.23
N GLN A 39 -6.84 6.26 6.45
CA GLN A 39 -5.68 6.66 7.24
C GLN A 39 -4.41 5.92 6.82
N ALA A 40 -4.54 4.85 6.03
CA ALA A 40 -3.41 4.12 5.50
C ALA A 40 -2.57 5.02 4.58
N TRP A 41 -1.26 5.01 4.83
CA TRP A 41 -0.29 5.75 4.03
C TRP A 41 0.30 4.94 2.89
N CYS A 42 0.56 3.66 3.18
CA CYS A 42 1.19 2.72 2.28
C CYS A 42 0.88 1.31 2.80
N ALA A 43 0.49 0.42 1.88
CA ALA A 43 0.32 -0.99 2.16
C ALA A 43 1.57 -1.74 1.67
N ILE A 44 2.03 -2.70 2.46
CA ILE A 44 3.18 -3.55 2.10
C ILE A 44 2.78 -5.00 2.35
N ILE A 45 2.99 -5.87 1.38
CA ILE A 45 2.67 -7.29 1.47
C ILE A 45 3.80 -8.12 0.86
N THR A 46 4.20 -9.22 1.50
CA THR A 46 5.14 -10.18 0.89
C THR A 46 4.40 -11.16 -0.02
N GLU A 47 5.12 -11.89 -0.86
CA GLU A 47 4.56 -12.97 -1.68
C GLU A 47 3.74 -13.96 -0.85
N GLU A 48 4.26 -14.39 0.30
CA GLU A 48 3.61 -15.34 1.20
C GLU A 48 2.39 -14.72 1.89
N GLY A 49 2.42 -13.42 2.16
CA GLY A 49 1.23 -12.68 2.61
C GLY A 49 0.18 -12.63 1.51
N LEU A 50 0.62 -12.37 0.29
CA LEU A 50 -0.27 -12.30 -0.86
C LEU A 50 -0.90 -13.66 -1.19
N ASP A 51 -0.18 -14.76 -0.99
CA ASP A 51 -0.72 -16.13 -1.12
C ASP A 51 -1.83 -16.43 -0.10
N ARG A 52 -1.80 -15.75 1.06
CA ARG A 52 -2.83 -15.88 2.10
C ARG A 52 -3.98 -14.88 1.94
N CYS A 53 -3.92 -14.03 0.94
CA CYS A 53 -4.97 -13.07 0.58
C CYS A 53 -5.78 -13.57 -0.61
N SER A 54 -7.08 -13.32 -0.62
CA SER A 54 -7.86 -13.34 -1.87
C SER A 54 -7.66 -12.04 -2.64
N LEU A 55 -7.60 -12.13 -3.97
CA LEU A 55 -7.52 -10.94 -4.83
C LEU A 55 -8.82 -10.14 -4.75
N GLU A 56 -9.97 -10.81 -4.66
CA GLU A 56 -11.27 -10.17 -4.50
C GLU A 56 -11.35 -9.40 -3.17
N GLY A 57 -10.86 -9.96 -2.07
CA GLY A 57 -10.84 -9.28 -0.77
C GLY A 57 -9.91 -8.08 -0.75
N LEU A 58 -8.77 -8.18 -1.44
CA LEU A 58 -7.83 -7.07 -1.60
C LEU A 58 -8.43 -5.94 -2.45
N ASP A 59 -8.98 -6.26 -3.63
CA ASP A 59 -9.65 -5.31 -4.53
C ASP A 59 -10.84 -4.65 -3.84
N ALA A 60 -11.70 -5.42 -3.17
CA ALA A 60 -12.84 -4.89 -2.42
C ALA A 60 -12.39 -3.94 -1.31
N SER A 61 -11.29 -4.25 -0.62
CA SER A 61 -10.76 -3.38 0.43
C SER A 61 -10.21 -2.07 -0.12
N LEU A 62 -9.48 -2.12 -1.23
CA LEU A 62 -8.95 -0.93 -1.88
C LEU A 62 -10.06 -0.08 -2.52
N ARG A 63 -11.12 -0.68 -3.06
CA ARG A 63 -12.29 0.04 -3.59
C ARG A 63 -13.12 0.76 -2.51
N ARG A 64 -13.00 0.39 -1.24
CA ARG A 64 -13.64 1.13 -0.12
C ARG A 64 -12.95 2.46 0.18
N GLN A 65 -11.78 2.70 -0.41
CA GLN A 65 -11.11 3.99 -0.32
C GLN A 65 -11.99 5.10 -0.91
N PRO A 66 -11.93 6.32 -0.38
CA PRO A 66 -12.59 7.47 -0.99
C PRO A 66 -12.14 7.67 -2.45
N ALA A 67 -12.99 8.27 -3.29
CA ALA A 67 -12.70 8.43 -4.72
C ALA A 67 -11.43 9.26 -5.05
N TRP A 68 -10.95 10.10 -4.12
CA TRP A 68 -9.71 10.86 -4.27
C TRP A 68 -8.46 10.03 -3.94
N SER A 69 -8.63 8.87 -3.29
CA SER A 69 -7.58 8.06 -2.70
C SER A 69 -7.15 6.96 -3.67
N ASP A 70 -5.84 6.89 -3.90
CA ASP A 70 -5.20 5.82 -4.68
C ASP A 70 -4.05 5.24 -3.86
N LEU A 71 -4.41 4.43 -2.86
CA LEU A 71 -3.51 3.91 -1.83
C LEU A 71 -2.39 3.05 -2.44
N PRO A 72 -1.10 3.42 -2.28
CA PRO A 72 0.00 2.62 -2.81
C PRO A 72 0.13 1.28 -2.08
N LEU A 73 0.26 0.21 -2.86
CA LEU A 73 0.51 -1.15 -2.39
C LEU A 73 1.85 -1.67 -2.93
N LEU A 74 2.82 -1.88 -2.05
CA LEU A 74 4.10 -2.50 -2.38
C LEU A 74 4.01 -4.00 -2.14
N THR A 75 4.38 -4.79 -3.16
CA THR A 75 4.46 -6.25 -3.08
C THR A 75 5.91 -6.69 -3.15
N LEU A 76 6.38 -7.45 -2.16
CA LEU A 76 7.72 -8.05 -2.15
C LEU A 76 7.65 -9.46 -2.73
N ALA A 77 7.98 -9.62 -4.01
CA ALA A 77 7.91 -10.90 -4.71
C ALA A 77 9.28 -11.58 -4.77
N GLY A 78 9.33 -12.91 -4.79
CA GLY A 78 10.56 -13.68 -5.02
C GLY A 78 11.13 -13.49 -6.44
N PRO A 79 12.32 -14.05 -6.70
CA PRO A 79 13.04 -13.88 -7.97
C PRO A 79 12.35 -14.60 -9.14
N ASP A 80 11.49 -15.56 -8.82
CA ASP A 80 10.69 -16.27 -9.80
C ASP A 80 9.36 -15.55 -10.02
N LEU A 81 9.41 -14.43 -10.74
CA LEU A 81 8.21 -13.72 -11.17
C LEU A 81 7.28 -14.59 -12.03
N SER A 82 7.72 -15.78 -12.47
CA SER A 82 6.87 -16.76 -13.15
C SER A 82 5.98 -17.58 -12.20
N ARG A 83 6.31 -17.65 -10.89
CA ARG A 83 5.41 -18.18 -9.84
C ARG A 83 4.22 -17.27 -9.56
N VAL A 84 4.40 -15.98 -9.77
CA VAL A 84 3.28 -15.08 -10.03
C VAL A 84 2.86 -15.37 -11.48
N ASP A 85 2.04 -16.40 -11.69
CA ASP A 85 1.51 -16.68 -13.05
C ASP A 85 1.09 -15.34 -13.69
N SER A 86 1.43 -15.16 -14.96
CA SER A 86 0.97 -14.07 -15.83
C SER A 86 -0.45 -13.60 -15.53
N ASN A 87 -1.37 -14.52 -15.21
CA ASN A 87 -2.74 -14.24 -14.76
C ASN A 87 -2.81 -13.50 -13.41
N ARG A 88 -2.06 -13.94 -12.40
CA ARG A 88 -1.98 -13.28 -11.09
C ARG A 88 -1.33 -11.90 -11.18
N PHE A 89 -0.26 -11.74 -11.96
CA PHE A 89 0.35 -10.42 -12.19
C PHE A 89 -0.61 -9.47 -12.90
N ALA A 90 -1.28 -9.94 -13.96
CA ALA A 90 -2.31 -9.17 -14.66
C ALA A 90 -3.48 -8.79 -13.75
N ARG A 91 -3.89 -9.68 -12.83
CA ARG A 91 -4.93 -9.36 -11.85
C ARG A 91 -4.46 -8.36 -10.80
N LEU A 92 -3.22 -8.47 -10.31
CA LEU A 92 -2.63 -7.47 -9.41
C LEU A 92 -2.53 -6.12 -10.10
N ALA A 93 -2.09 -6.06 -11.36
CA ALA A 93 -2.04 -4.83 -12.13
C ALA A 93 -3.41 -4.14 -12.28
N ARG A 94 -4.52 -4.89 -12.17
CA ARG A 94 -5.89 -4.34 -12.18
C ARG A 94 -6.35 -3.75 -10.84
N ILE A 95 -5.67 -4.08 -9.74
CA ILE A 95 -6.00 -3.60 -8.40
C ILE A 95 -5.55 -2.12 -8.21
N GLY A 96 -4.74 -1.58 -9.13
CA GLY A 96 -4.41 -0.14 -9.20
C GLY A 96 -2.95 0.14 -8.88
N ASN A 97 -2.68 1.11 -8.01
CA ASN A 97 -1.36 1.62 -7.61
C ASN A 97 -0.51 0.57 -6.87
N ILE A 98 -0.02 -0.42 -7.62
CA ILE A 98 0.83 -1.49 -7.12
C ILE A 98 2.25 -1.32 -7.64
N THR A 99 3.20 -1.41 -6.72
CA THR A 99 4.64 -1.49 -7.03
C THR A 99 5.16 -2.86 -6.65
N LEU A 100 5.76 -3.55 -7.61
CA LEU A 100 6.45 -4.82 -7.37
C LEU A 100 7.92 -4.56 -7.02
N VAL A 101 8.39 -5.18 -5.95
CA VAL A 101 9.81 -5.17 -5.55
C VAL A 101 10.28 -6.62 -5.51
N GLU A 102 11.18 -6.97 -6.43
CA GLU A 102 11.75 -8.32 -6.52
C GLU A 102 12.76 -8.57 -5.39
N ARG A 103 12.71 -9.76 -4.78
CA ARG A 103 13.64 -10.25 -3.77
C ARG A 103 14.67 -11.16 -4.44
N PRO A 104 15.97 -11.05 -4.11
CA PRO A 104 16.54 -10.15 -3.10
C PRO A 104 16.58 -8.69 -3.58
N THR A 105 16.19 -7.76 -2.71
CA THR A 105 16.29 -6.31 -2.94
C THR A 105 17.26 -5.69 -1.95
N SER A 106 17.93 -4.59 -2.33
CA SER A 106 18.77 -3.85 -1.40
C SER A 106 17.91 -3.04 -0.43
N ARG A 107 18.45 -2.75 0.76
CA ARG A 107 17.79 -1.88 1.75
C ARG A 107 17.45 -0.51 1.15
N GLU A 108 18.38 0.05 0.38
CA GLU A 108 18.27 1.35 -0.26
C GLU A 108 17.14 1.37 -1.28
N VAL A 109 17.04 0.34 -2.13
CA VAL A 109 15.96 0.22 -3.12
C VAL A 109 14.61 0.18 -2.42
N LEU A 110 14.46 -0.66 -1.40
CA LEU A 110 13.21 -0.79 -0.66
C LEU A 110 12.82 0.52 0.05
N LEU A 111 13.78 1.20 0.68
CA LEU A 111 13.57 2.51 1.30
C LEU A 111 13.12 3.56 0.28
N MET A 112 13.74 3.60 -0.90
CA MET A 112 13.35 4.54 -1.96
C MET A 112 11.95 4.26 -2.49
N SER A 113 11.58 2.99 -2.67
CA SER A 113 10.22 2.60 -3.05
C SER A 113 9.18 3.06 -2.02
N ILE A 114 9.46 2.85 -0.73
CA ILE A 114 8.56 3.28 0.36
C ILE A 114 8.48 4.81 0.41
N ARG A 115 9.60 5.53 0.35
CA ARG A 115 9.63 7.00 0.31
C ARG A 115 8.85 7.56 -0.88
N SER A 116 8.97 6.94 -2.05
CA SER A 116 8.22 7.31 -3.25
C SER A 116 6.71 7.15 -3.03
N ALA A 117 6.28 6.00 -2.51
CA ALA A 117 4.88 5.74 -2.18
C ALA A 117 4.30 6.75 -1.17
N LEU A 118 5.04 7.02 -0.08
CA LEU A 118 4.64 8.01 0.91
C LEU A 118 4.53 9.41 0.31
N ARG A 119 5.45 9.79 -0.59
CA ARG A 119 5.38 11.09 -1.29
C ARG A 119 4.13 11.19 -2.16
N THR A 120 3.81 10.15 -2.94
CA THR A 120 2.58 10.10 -3.74
C THR A 120 1.35 10.25 -2.86
N ARG A 121 1.32 9.56 -1.71
CA ARG A 121 0.22 9.66 -0.76
C ARG A 121 0.06 11.06 -0.15
N ARG A 122 1.18 11.73 0.20
CA ARG A 122 1.17 13.14 0.66
C ARG A 122 0.51 14.07 -0.37
N LEU A 123 0.82 13.89 -1.65
CA LEU A 123 0.23 14.69 -2.72
C LEU A 123 -1.28 14.47 -2.86
N GLN A 124 -1.76 13.22 -2.73
CA GLN A 124 -3.19 12.92 -2.74
C GLN A 124 -3.94 13.61 -1.59
N PHE A 125 -3.38 13.58 -0.38
CA PHE A 125 -3.96 14.30 0.76
C PHE A 125 -3.99 15.82 0.53
N ALA A 126 -2.89 16.40 0.03
CA ALA A 126 -2.85 17.83 -0.28
C ALA A 126 -3.90 18.22 -1.33
N ALA A 127 -4.05 17.41 -2.39
CA ALA A 127 -5.08 17.62 -3.41
C ALA A 127 -6.49 17.54 -2.81
N ARG A 128 -6.79 16.52 -1.99
CA ARG A 128 -8.07 16.38 -1.27
C ARG A 128 -8.38 17.62 -0.44
N ASP A 129 -7.40 18.11 0.32
CA ASP A 129 -7.59 19.24 1.23
C ASP A 129 -7.80 20.55 0.46
N GLN A 130 -7.11 20.72 -0.66
CA GLN A 130 -7.36 21.82 -1.60
C GLN A 130 -8.77 21.76 -2.19
N TRP A 131 -9.22 20.58 -2.63
CA TRP A 131 -10.57 20.40 -3.19
C TRP A 131 -11.66 20.73 -2.16
N ARG A 132 -11.53 20.21 -0.93
CA ARG A 132 -12.43 20.54 0.19
C ARG A 132 -12.47 22.03 0.47
N THR A 133 -11.32 22.71 0.40
CA THR A 133 -11.24 24.16 0.60
C THR A 133 -11.99 24.93 -0.49
N LEU A 134 -11.87 24.50 -1.76
CA LEU A 134 -12.58 25.13 -2.88
C LEU A 134 -14.10 24.95 -2.77
N GLU A 135 -14.58 23.75 -2.43
CA GLU A 135 -16.00 23.46 -2.23
C GLU A 135 -16.63 24.35 -1.14
N GLN A 136 -15.93 24.54 -0.03
CA GLN A 136 -16.39 25.40 1.06
C GLN A 136 -16.54 26.87 0.64
N HIS A 137 -15.59 27.40 -0.14
CA HIS A 137 -15.66 28.77 -0.64
C HIS A 137 -16.75 28.93 -1.71
N ALA A 138 -16.93 27.94 -2.58
CA ALA A 138 -18.01 27.95 -3.56
C ALA A 138 -19.39 28.00 -2.86
N GLY A 139 -19.60 27.20 -1.81
CA GLY A 139 -20.86 27.20 -1.06
C GLY A 139 -21.16 28.48 -0.28
N ARG A 140 -20.14 29.27 0.07
CA ARG A 140 -20.28 30.57 0.77
C ARG A 140 -20.64 31.73 -0.15
N ARG A 141 -20.30 31.65 -1.44
CA ARG A 141 -20.55 32.74 -2.42
C ARG A 141 -21.99 32.79 -2.92
N TRP A 142 -22.79 31.77 -2.63
CA TRP A 142 -24.19 31.64 -3.07
C TRP A 142 -25.19 31.65 -1.90
N ARG A 143 -24.80 32.21 -0.75
CA ARG A 143 -25.67 32.52 0.39
C ARG A 143 -25.57 34.01 0.68
#